data_AF-A0A9W6QHE7-F1
#
_entry.id   AF-A0A9W6QHE7-F1
#
_cell.length_a   1.000
_cell.length_b   1.000
_cell.length_c   1.000
_cell.angle_alpha   90.00
_cell.angle_beta   90.00
_cell.angle_gamma   90.00
#
_symmetry.space_group_name_H-M   'P 1'
#
loop_
_entity.id
_entity.type
_entity.pdbx_description
1 polymer ?
#
loop_
_entity_poly.entity_id
_entity_poly.type
_entity_poly.pdbx_seq_one_letter_code
_entity_poly.pdbx_strand_id
1 'polypeptide(L)'
;MSDMIEVYLDDLVDAALPVSRGERVQADAARVERLKLKEFCGPELEVLKDELCREAMPILSGMLRSGKLFKECQERFARKGIVLWVHPDDVRQLHRSQEDRDEIVVDTLVKALPVFCRKALVEGGWDPDHRGPRGAACLTTYFISRCIWEFRSAYVRWARARMKTAKLEAELYRDEVLQRLLTASDYLSGVEARRLTDAFRKLVDEQPPATQAVVRMTLEGYRVSEIADKLGVNRSAVSMRLNRFRTFLYQAARERRLWIPAQLHSTALTAAAERGAA
;
A
#
# COMPACT_ATOMS: atom_id res chain seq x y z
N MET A 1 8.50 10.98 29.16
CA MET A 1 8.41 10.37 27.81
C MET A 1 7.41 11.08 26.88
N SER A 2 6.35 11.73 27.37
CA SER A 2 5.39 12.50 26.53
C SER A 2 6.05 13.70 25.82
N ASP A 3 7.04 14.33 26.43
CA ASP A 3 7.69 15.52 25.87
C ASP A 3 8.70 15.24 24.76
N MET A 4 9.30 14.05 24.73
CA MET A 4 10.39 13.73 23.80
C MET A 4 9.92 13.64 22.33
N ILE A 5 8.64 13.36 22.12
CA ILE A 5 8.01 13.01 20.83
C ILE A 5 7.44 14.26 20.15
N GLU A 6 6.86 15.17 20.94
CA GLU A 6 6.41 16.47 20.42
C GLU A 6 7.58 17.46 20.23
N VAL A 7 8.65 17.36 21.04
CA VAL A 7 9.93 18.06 20.79
C VAL A 7 10.54 17.63 19.45
N TYR A 8 10.43 16.35 19.10
CA TYR A 8 10.94 15.83 17.84
C TYR A 8 10.23 16.41 16.60
N LEU A 9 8.94 16.74 16.70
CA LEU A 9 8.20 17.37 15.61
C LEU A 9 8.62 18.83 15.42
N ASP A 10 8.79 19.57 16.52
CA ASP A 10 9.27 20.96 16.48
C ASP A 10 10.65 21.02 15.82
N ASP A 11 11.58 20.15 16.21
CA ASP A 11 12.93 20.07 15.62
C ASP A 11 12.88 19.75 14.12
N LEU A 12 11.97 18.88 13.68
CA LEU A 12 11.79 18.55 12.26
C LEU A 12 11.27 19.74 11.46
N VAL A 13 10.32 20.49 12.01
CA VAL A 13 9.78 21.70 11.37
C VAL A 13 10.85 22.79 11.34
N ASP A 14 11.58 22.98 12.44
CA ASP A 14 12.68 23.94 12.54
C ASP A 14 13.83 23.62 11.58
N ALA A 15 14.14 22.34 11.37
CA ALA A 15 15.14 21.93 10.37
C ALA A 15 14.64 22.07 8.93
N ALA A 16 13.32 21.99 8.69
CA ALA A 16 12.73 22.06 7.36
C ALA A 16 12.45 23.49 6.89
N LEU A 17 12.22 24.42 7.82
CA LEU A 17 11.84 25.80 7.53
C LEU A 17 13.01 26.76 7.83
N PRO A 18 13.35 27.68 6.91
CA PRO A 18 14.58 28.48 7.00
C PRO A 18 14.54 29.63 8.02
N VAL A 19 13.34 30.01 8.48
CA VAL A 19 13.10 31.14 9.40
C VAL A 19 13.04 30.62 10.84
N SER A 20 13.45 31.40 11.83
CA SER A 20 13.43 30.94 13.23
C SER A 20 12.00 30.69 13.74
N ARG A 21 11.84 29.79 14.70
CA ARG A 21 10.53 29.46 15.29
C ARG A 21 9.77 30.68 15.80
N GLY A 22 10.45 31.57 16.52
CA GLY A 22 9.84 32.78 17.10
C GLY A 22 9.32 33.74 16.03
N GLU A 23 10.09 33.97 14.97
CA GLU A 23 9.66 34.80 13.84
C GLU A 23 8.45 34.21 13.12
N ARG A 24 8.41 32.87 12.93
CA ARG A 24 7.25 32.19 12.33
C ARG A 24 6.00 32.34 13.20
N VAL A 25 6.12 32.12 14.51
CA VAL A 25 5.00 32.31 15.46
C VAL A 25 4.47 33.75 15.42
N GLN A 26 5.36 34.75 15.41
CA GLN A 26 4.94 36.15 15.35
C GLN A 26 4.25 36.50 14.03
N ALA A 27 4.79 36.03 12.90
CA ALA A 27 4.19 36.23 11.58
C ALA A 27 2.81 35.56 11.49
N ASP A 28 2.70 34.34 12.01
CA ASP A 28 1.45 33.59 12.11
C ASP A 28 0.42 34.32 12.98
N ALA A 29 0.83 34.87 14.14
CA ALA A 29 -0.07 35.60 15.03
C ALA A 29 -0.66 36.83 14.32
N ALA A 30 0.20 37.62 13.64
CA ALA A 30 -0.25 38.76 12.85
C ALA A 30 -1.19 38.35 11.71
N ARG A 31 -0.95 37.19 11.08
CA ARG A 31 -1.82 36.67 10.01
C ARG A 31 -3.17 36.19 10.53
N VAL A 32 -3.20 35.49 11.68
CA VAL A 32 -4.43 35.03 12.31
C VAL A 32 -5.32 36.21 12.70
N GLU A 33 -4.75 37.30 13.24
CA GLU A 33 -5.52 38.51 13.56
C GLU A 33 -6.15 39.14 12.30
N ARG A 34 -5.40 39.22 11.19
CA ARG A 34 -5.97 39.71 9.91
C ARG A 34 -7.09 38.81 9.38
N LEU A 35 -6.93 37.50 9.49
CA LEU A 35 -7.95 36.54 9.07
C LEU A 35 -9.20 36.61 9.96
N LYS A 36 -9.02 36.84 11.27
CA LYS A 36 -10.10 36.99 12.24
C LYS A 36 -10.97 38.21 11.94
N LEU A 37 -10.37 39.34 11.54
CA LEU A 37 -11.10 40.54 11.07
C LEU A 37 -11.97 40.26 9.83
N LYS A 38 -11.63 39.23 9.04
CA LYS A 38 -12.37 38.78 7.86
C LYS A 38 -13.19 37.53 8.15
N GLU A 39 -13.46 37.21 9.42
CA GLU A 39 -14.23 36.03 9.84
C GLU A 39 -13.70 34.71 9.27
N PHE A 40 -12.38 34.61 9.06
CA PHE A 40 -11.71 33.47 8.45
C PHE A 40 -12.30 33.10 7.07
N CYS A 41 -12.50 34.10 6.21
CA CYS A 41 -12.93 33.88 4.84
C CYS A 41 -12.05 34.63 3.81
N GLY A 42 -12.21 34.24 2.55
CA GLY A 42 -11.59 34.91 1.41
C GLY A 42 -10.18 34.43 1.04
N PRO A 43 -9.54 35.10 0.06
CA PRO A 43 -8.31 34.62 -0.58
C PRO A 43 -7.12 34.43 0.37
N GLU A 44 -7.01 35.25 1.41
CA GLU A 44 -5.91 35.15 2.39
C GLU A 44 -5.95 33.82 3.16
N LEU A 45 -7.14 33.27 3.43
CA LEU A 45 -7.27 31.95 4.04
C LEU A 45 -6.86 30.85 3.06
N GLU A 46 -7.23 30.96 1.78
CA GLU A 46 -6.84 29.97 0.77
C GLU A 46 -5.31 29.96 0.54
N VAL A 47 -4.66 31.12 0.60
CA VAL A 47 -3.19 31.23 0.56
C VAL A 47 -2.56 30.55 1.78
N LEU A 48 -3.07 30.80 3.00
CA LEU A 48 -2.58 30.12 4.20
C LEU A 48 -2.73 28.60 4.09
N LYS A 49 -3.87 28.13 3.58
CA LYS A 49 -4.13 26.69 3.38
C LYS A 49 -3.14 26.06 2.41
N ASP A 50 -2.85 26.72 1.28
CA ASP A 50 -1.87 26.24 0.30
C ASP A 50 -0.46 26.16 0.90
N GLU A 51 -0.04 27.22 1.59
CA GLU A 51 1.27 27.28 2.26
C GLU A 51 1.43 26.17 3.30
N LEU A 52 0.41 25.96 4.15
CA LEU A 52 0.42 24.88 5.15
C LEU A 52 0.56 23.49 4.51
N CYS A 53 -0.18 23.23 3.42
CA CYS A 53 -0.06 21.97 2.69
C CYS A 53 1.32 21.81 2.05
N ARG A 54 1.84 22.87 1.42
CA ARG A 54 3.13 22.89 0.75
C ARG A 54 4.29 22.62 1.72
N GLU A 55 4.22 23.19 2.92
CA GLU A 55 5.23 22.98 3.97
C GLU A 55 5.11 21.61 4.63
N ALA A 56 3.87 21.17 4.93
CA ALA A 56 3.64 19.91 5.63
C ALA A 56 3.94 18.67 4.76
N MET A 57 3.69 18.73 3.46
CA MET A 57 3.82 17.59 2.55
C MET A 57 5.23 16.94 2.54
N PRO A 58 6.34 17.68 2.32
CA PRO A 58 7.67 17.08 2.34
C PRO A 58 8.06 16.53 3.72
N ILE A 59 7.62 17.17 4.80
CA ILE A 59 7.89 16.71 6.18
C ILE A 59 7.20 15.38 6.45
N LEU A 60 5.88 15.31 6.19
CA LEU A 60 5.10 14.08 6.36
C LEU A 60 5.61 12.94 5.48
N SER A 61 5.95 13.23 4.22
CA SER A 61 6.51 12.24 3.29
C SER A 61 7.87 11.71 3.78
N GLY A 62 8.75 12.59 4.27
CA GLY A 62 10.04 12.20 4.88
C GLY A 62 9.87 11.35 6.15
N MET A 63 8.91 11.70 7.00
CA MET A 63 8.56 10.92 8.19
C MET A 63 7.98 9.55 7.84
N LEU A 64 7.16 9.45 6.78
CA LEU A 64 6.65 8.17 6.27
C LEU A 64 7.77 7.28 5.75
N ARG A 65 8.65 7.84 4.91
CA ARG A 65 9.79 7.11 4.33
C ARG A 65 10.68 6.49 5.39
N SER A 66 10.90 7.21 6.49
CA SER A 66 11.75 6.76 7.61
C SER A 66 11.00 5.96 8.68
N GLY A 67 9.68 5.79 8.55
CA GLY A 67 8.82 5.12 9.54
C GLY A 67 8.54 5.94 10.81
N LYS A 68 9.10 7.15 10.92
CA LYS A 68 8.90 8.05 12.07
C LYS A 68 7.44 8.43 12.25
N LEU A 69 6.71 8.66 11.16
CA LEU A 69 5.28 9.00 11.26
C LEU A 69 4.45 7.89 11.92
N PHE A 70 4.78 6.61 11.64
CA PHE A 70 4.11 5.49 12.28
C PHE A 70 4.39 5.43 13.77
N LYS A 71 5.66 5.62 14.17
CA LYS A 71 6.05 5.65 15.58
C LYS A 71 5.30 6.76 16.33
N GLU A 72 5.32 7.97 15.78
CA GLU A 72 4.60 9.14 16.30
C GLU A 72 3.10 8.85 16.48
N CYS A 73 2.45 8.32 15.45
CA CYS A 73 1.04 7.98 15.50
C CYS A 73 0.74 6.91 16.56
N GLN A 74 1.51 5.82 16.58
CA GLN A 74 1.32 4.72 17.53
C GLN A 74 1.46 5.21 18.97
N GLU A 75 2.47 6.02 19.26
CA GLU A 75 2.69 6.57 20.60
C GLU A 75 1.56 7.52 21.02
N ARG A 76 1.10 8.42 20.13
CA ARG A 76 -0.02 9.34 20.43
C ARG A 76 -1.35 8.62 20.58
N PHE A 77 -1.63 7.63 19.73
CA PHE A 77 -2.86 6.85 19.78
C PHE A 77 -2.91 5.91 20.99
N ALA A 78 -1.79 5.29 21.36
CA ALA A 78 -1.70 4.43 22.54
C ALA A 78 -2.08 5.18 23.83
N ARG A 79 -1.70 6.46 23.96
CA ARG A 79 -2.10 7.32 25.09
C ARG A 79 -3.62 7.55 25.19
N LYS A 80 -4.34 7.37 24.08
CA LYS A 80 -5.80 7.44 24.01
C LYS A 80 -6.46 6.06 24.00
N GLY A 81 -5.69 4.98 24.24
CA GLY A 81 -6.18 3.60 24.18
C GLY A 81 -6.50 3.12 22.77
N ILE A 82 -6.01 3.81 21.73
CA ILE A 82 -6.26 3.49 20.33
C ILE A 82 -5.06 2.71 19.79
N VAL A 83 -5.31 1.53 19.25
CA VAL A 83 -4.28 0.73 18.59
C VAL A 83 -4.22 1.08 17.11
N LEU A 84 -3.03 1.47 16.63
CA LEU A 84 -2.70 1.56 15.22
C LEU A 84 -1.77 0.41 14.84
N TRP A 85 -2.33 -0.62 14.22
CA TRP A 85 -1.55 -1.70 13.65
C TRP A 85 -1.02 -1.30 12.27
N VAL A 86 0.26 -1.58 12.04
CA VAL A 86 0.96 -1.26 10.78
C VAL A 86 1.63 -2.53 10.26
N HIS A 87 1.33 -2.92 9.03
CA HIS A 87 1.93 -4.12 8.42
C HIS A 87 3.42 -3.85 8.09
N PRO A 88 4.36 -4.76 8.39
CA PRO A 88 5.78 -4.58 8.01
C PRO A 88 6.00 -4.31 6.51
N ASP A 89 5.25 -4.99 5.65
CA ASP A 89 5.26 -4.80 4.20
C ASP A 89 4.82 -3.39 3.77
N ASP A 90 3.90 -2.76 4.50
CA ASP A 90 3.48 -1.39 4.23
C ASP A 90 4.63 -0.42 4.53
N VAL A 91 5.36 -0.64 5.62
CA VAL A 91 6.57 0.14 5.95
C VAL A 91 7.61 0.00 4.84
N ARG A 92 7.84 -1.23 4.35
CA ARG A 92 8.79 -1.46 3.24
C ARG A 92 8.33 -0.82 1.93
N GLN A 93 7.03 -0.87 1.63
CA GLN A 93 6.47 -0.23 0.45
C GLN A 93 6.64 1.28 0.52
N LEU A 94 6.23 1.90 1.62
CA LEU A 94 6.27 3.35 1.82
C LEU A 94 7.69 3.89 1.96
N HIS A 95 8.66 3.05 2.31
CA HIS A 95 10.07 3.41 2.19
C HIS A 95 10.52 3.59 0.73
N ARG A 96 10.04 2.72 -0.17
CA ARG A 96 10.52 2.63 -1.57
C ARG A 96 9.71 3.48 -2.55
N SER A 97 8.41 3.61 -2.33
CA SER A 97 7.49 4.25 -3.28
C SER A 97 7.16 5.68 -2.86
N GLN A 98 7.57 6.66 -3.67
CA GLN A 98 7.16 8.06 -3.47
C GLN A 98 5.66 8.23 -3.76
N GLU A 99 5.16 7.57 -4.81
CA GLU A 99 3.75 7.65 -5.22
C GLU A 99 2.79 7.21 -4.10
N ASP A 100 3.09 6.08 -3.45
CA ASP A 100 2.28 5.62 -2.30
C ASP A 100 2.35 6.58 -1.12
N ARG A 101 3.50 7.24 -0.89
CA ARG A 101 3.61 8.27 0.14
C ARG A 101 2.75 9.48 -0.21
N ASP A 102 2.82 9.94 -1.45
CA ASP A 102 2.06 11.11 -1.91
C ASP A 102 0.55 10.86 -1.80
N GLU A 103 0.07 9.68 -2.17
CA GLU A 103 -1.34 9.31 -2.01
C GLU A 103 -1.81 9.44 -0.55
N ILE A 104 -1.07 8.84 0.40
CA ILE A 104 -1.44 8.88 1.82
C ILE A 104 -1.32 10.31 2.38
N VAL A 105 -0.27 11.04 2.02
CA VAL A 105 -0.05 12.40 2.52
C VAL A 105 -1.14 13.34 2.01
N VAL A 106 -1.49 13.29 0.72
CA VAL A 106 -2.57 14.10 0.15
C VAL A 106 -3.89 13.81 0.85
N ASP A 107 -4.27 12.53 1.03
CA ASP A 107 -5.51 12.19 1.74
C ASP A 107 -5.49 12.63 3.21
N THR A 108 -4.32 12.59 3.85
CA THR A 108 -4.14 13.11 5.22
C THR A 108 -4.35 14.62 5.27
N LEU A 109 -3.73 15.38 4.36
CA LEU A 109 -3.85 16.84 4.28
C LEU A 109 -5.29 17.27 4.02
N VAL A 110 -5.96 16.64 3.05
CA VAL A 110 -7.36 16.92 2.69
C VAL A 110 -8.30 16.77 3.89
N LYS A 111 -8.07 15.78 4.76
CA LYS A 111 -8.87 15.58 5.98
C LYS A 111 -8.47 16.51 7.11
N ALA A 112 -7.18 16.77 7.26
CA ALA A 112 -6.66 17.58 8.36
C ALA A 112 -7.01 19.05 8.21
N LEU A 113 -7.00 19.57 6.99
CA LEU A 113 -7.11 21.00 6.72
C LEU A 113 -8.45 21.62 7.18
N PRO A 114 -9.63 21.03 6.90
CA PRO A 114 -10.90 21.57 7.42
C PRO A 114 -10.98 21.50 8.95
N VAL A 115 -10.44 20.43 9.55
CA VAL A 115 -10.44 20.26 11.01
C VAL A 115 -9.49 21.25 11.67
N PHE A 116 -8.33 21.50 11.06
CA PHE A 116 -7.39 22.53 11.48
C PHE A 116 -8.03 23.91 11.42
N CYS A 117 -8.61 24.31 10.29
CA CYS A 117 -9.23 25.64 10.16
C CYS A 117 -10.28 25.86 11.25
N ARG A 118 -11.13 24.86 11.47
CA ARG A 118 -12.16 24.94 12.51
C ARG A 118 -11.56 25.02 13.92
N LYS A 119 -10.70 24.07 14.30
CA LYS A 119 -10.22 23.94 15.69
C LYS A 119 -9.15 24.94 16.07
N ALA A 120 -8.19 25.18 15.17
CA ALA A 120 -7.05 26.04 15.44
C ALA A 120 -7.43 27.51 15.29
N LEU A 121 -8.14 27.85 14.20
CA LEU A 121 -8.41 29.24 13.84
C LEU A 121 -9.76 29.72 14.39
N VAL A 122 -10.86 29.07 14.00
CA VAL A 122 -12.23 29.54 14.33
C VAL A 122 -12.55 29.35 15.82
N GLU A 123 -12.25 28.18 16.38
CA GLU A 123 -12.46 27.87 17.79
C GLU A 123 -11.36 28.43 18.71
N GLY A 124 -10.31 29.05 18.14
CA GLY A 124 -9.21 29.65 18.90
C GLY A 124 -8.31 28.63 19.63
N GLY A 125 -8.21 27.39 19.13
CA GLY A 125 -7.41 26.34 19.76
C GLY A 125 -5.89 26.47 19.57
N TRP A 126 -5.43 27.37 18.70
CA TRP A 126 -4.02 27.73 18.57
C TRP A 126 -3.71 28.98 19.39
N ASP A 127 -2.61 28.93 20.15
CA ASP A 127 -2.18 29.97 21.09
C ASP A 127 -0.72 30.38 20.78
N PRO A 128 -0.47 31.59 20.25
CA PRO A 128 0.86 32.09 19.95
C PRO A 128 1.69 32.46 21.19
N ASP A 129 1.05 32.56 22.36
CA ASP A 129 1.70 32.92 23.62
C ASP A 129 1.82 31.73 24.58
N HIS A 130 1.59 30.51 24.07
CA HIS A 130 1.57 29.30 24.89
C HIS A 130 2.87 29.14 25.70
N ARG A 131 2.76 29.19 27.04
CA ARG A 131 3.90 29.10 27.98
C ARG A 131 4.14 27.71 28.55
N GLY A 132 3.59 26.68 27.92
CA GLY A 132 3.88 25.30 28.28
C GLY A 132 5.37 24.96 28.14
N PRO A 133 5.80 23.77 28.57
CA PRO A 133 7.21 23.34 28.55
C PRO A 133 7.92 23.45 27.19
N ARG A 134 7.17 23.63 26.09
CA ARG A 134 7.68 23.70 24.72
C ARG A 134 7.52 25.08 24.07
N GLY A 135 6.90 26.03 24.79
CA GLY A 135 6.58 27.33 24.24
C GLY A 135 5.54 27.30 23.12
N ALA A 136 5.42 28.43 22.41
CA ALA A 136 4.49 28.59 21.31
C ALA A 136 4.92 27.79 20.07
N ALA A 137 3.96 27.20 19.36
CA ALA A 137 4.17 26.50 18.10
C ALA A 137 3.70 27.36 16.94
N CYS A 138 4.39 27.34 15.79
CA CYS A 138 3.88 27.97 14.58
C CYS A 138 2.69 27.17 14.01
N LEU A 139 1.91 27.77 13.11
CA LEU A 139 0.72 27.14 12.51
C LEU A 139 1.08 25.86 11.78
N THR A 140 2.23 25.79 11.11
CA THR A 140 2.72 24.59 10.42
C THR A 140 2.92 23.42 11.37
N THR A 141 3.59 23.62 12.50
CA THR A 141 3.73 22.59 13.55
C THR A 141 2.35 22.12 14.05
N TYR A 142 1.47 23.07 14.34
CA TYR A 142 0.13 22.76 14.84
C TYR A 142 -0.68 21.97 13.81
N PHE A 143 -0.56 22.33 12.52
CA PHE A 143 -1.19 21.66 11.40
C PHE A 143 -0.65 20.24 11.20
N ILE A 144 0.67 20.02 11.28
CA ILE A 144 1.24 18.66 11.21
C ILE A 144 0.77 17.80 12.38
N SER A 145 0.65 18.38 13.58
CA SER A 145 0.03 17.69 14.71
C SER A 145 -1.41 17.28 14.41
N ARG A 146 -2.19 18.10 13.71
CA ARG A 146 -3.53 17.71 13.22
C ARG A 146 -3.45 16.58 12.18
N CYS A 147 -2.50 16.64 11.26
CA CYS A 147 -2.27 15.59 10.26
C CYS A 147 -2.01 14.23 10.91
N ILE A 148 -1.21 14.18 11.98
CA ILE A 148 -0.95 12.95 12.74
C ILE A 148 -2.26 12.32 13.27
N TRP A 149 -3.21 13.13 13.73
CA TRP A 149 -4.52 12.61 14.18
C TRP A 149 -5.37 12.06 13.05
N GLU A 150 -5.30 12.65 11.84
CA GLU A 150 -6.08 12.19 10.68
C GLU A 150 -5.42 11.03 9.92
N PHE A 151 -4.11 10.87 10.06
CA PHE A 151 -3.27 9.92 9.34
C PHE A 151 -3.82 8.49 9.38
N ARG A 152 -4.30 8.04 10.54
CA ARG A 152 -4.85 6.68 10.71
C ARG A 152 -5.90 6.34 9.66
N SER A 153 -6.82 7.27 9.40
CA SER A 153 -7.91 7.03 8.46
C SER A 153 -7.41 6.93 7.01
N ALA A 154 -6.38 7.70 6.66
CA ALA A 154 -5.75 7.67 5.35
C ALA A 154 -4.95 6.39 5.13
N TYR A 155 -4.07 6.06 6.09
CA TYR A 155 -3.29 4.83 6.07
C TYR A 155 -4.17 3.57 5.95
N VAL A 156 -5.22 3.45 6.78
CA VAL A 156 -6.11 2.28 6.73
C VAL A 156 -6.81 2.15 5.37
N ARG A 157 -7.16 3.28 4.74
CA ARG A 157 -7.79 3.26 3.41
C ARG A 157 -6.79 2.81 2.34
N TRP A 158 -5.61 3.40 2.30
CA TRP A 158 -4.55 3.03 1.38
C TRP A 158 -4.14 1.55 1.54
N ALA A 159 -3.93 1.09 2.78
CA ALA A 159 -3.56 -0.30 3.05
C ALA A 159 -4.63 -1.30 2.56
N ARG A 160 -5.91 -0.97 2.74
CA ARG A 160 -7.02 -1.77 2.20
C ARG A 160 -7.06 -1.77 0.68
N ALA A 161 -6.83 -0.62 0.04
CA ALA A 161 -6.79 -0.50 -1.41
C ALA A 161 -5.63 -1.34 -1.97
N ARG A 162 -4.42 -1.20 -1.41
CA ARG A 162 -3.26 -2.01 -1.74
C ARG A 162 -3.52 -3.50 -1.59
N MET A 163 -4.09 -3.95 -0.47
CA MET A 163 -4.43 -5.37 -0.28
C MET A 163 -5.46 -5.86 -1.29
N LYS A 164 -6.43 -5.03 -1.67
CA LYS A 164 -7.42 -5.36 -2.70
C LYS A 164 -6.73 -5.50 -4.06
N THR A 165 -5.86 -4.56 -4.42
CA THR A 165 -5.07 -4.63 -5.66
C THR A 165 -4.18 -5.86 -5.66
N ALA A 166 -3.44 -6.14 -4.59
CA ALA A 166 -2.60 -7.33 -4.48
C ALA A 166 -3.40 -8.64 -4.58
N LYS A 167 -4.63 -8.68 -4.04
CA LYS A 167 -5.54 -9.84 -4.22
C LYS A 167 -6.03 -9.97 -5.66
N LEU A 168 -6.44 -8.86 -6.28
CA LEU A 168 -6.85 -8.86 -7.69
C LEU A 168 -5.67 -9.22 -8.61
N GLU A 169 -4.48 -8.72 -8.33
CA GLU A 169 -3.24 -9.08 -9.01
C GLU A 169 -2.90 -10.55 -8.78
N ALA A 170 -3.05 -11.10 -7.57
CA ALA A 170 -2.91 -12.55 -7.35
C ALA A 170 -3.98 -13.38 -8.09
N GLU A 171 -5.19 -12.82 -8.29
CA GLU A 171 -6.26 -13.42 -9.11
C GLU A 171 -6.00 -13.27 -10.62
N LEU A 172 -5.25 -12.24 -11.05
CA LEU A 172 -4.98 -11.86 -12.45
C LEU A 172 -3.59 -12.26 -12.96
N TYR A 173 -2.62 -12.47 -12.08
CA TYR A 173 -1.36 -13.18 -12.31
C TYR A 173 -1.73 -14.64 -12.53
N ARG A 174 -2.29 -14.88 -13.71
CA ARG A 174 -1.95 -15.95 -14.65
C ARG A 174 -0.99 -16.92 -14.02
N ASP A 175 -1.48 -18.14 -13.85
CA ASP A 175 -0.69 -19.26 -13.37
C ASP A 175 0.53 -19.42 -14.30
N GLU A 176 1.65 -18.82 -13.89
CA GLU A 176 2.81 -18.54 -14.74
C GLU A 176 3.36 -19.83 -15.35
N VAL A 177 3.21 -20.94 -14.63
CA VAL A 177 3.55 -22.29 -15.09
C VAL A 177 2.62 -22.74 -16.21
N LEU A 178 1.31 -22.62 -16.05
CA LEU A 178 0.35 -22.97 -17.11
C LEU A 178 0.53 -22.07 -18.32
N GLN A 179 0.67 -20.76 -18.14
CA GLN A 179 0.87 -19.82 -19.25
C GLN A 179 2.20 -20.04 -19.96
N ARG A 180 3.30 -20.30 -19.23
CA ARG A 180 4.59 -20.62 -19.84
C ARG A 180 4.58 -21.99 -20.53
N LEU A 181 3.87 -22.99 -19.99
CA LEU A 181 3.64 -24.27 -20.67
C LEU A 181 2.80 -24.10 -21.94
N LEU A 182 1.89 -23.12 -21.97
CA LEU A 182 1.05 -22.84 -23.15
C LEU A 182 1.81 -22.09 -24.24
N THR A 183 2.61 -21.08 -23.89
CA THR A 183 3.49 -20.40 -24.85
C THR A 183 4.73 -21.23 -25.21
N ALA A 184 4.95 -22.36 -24.52
CA ALA A 184 6.06 -23.27 -24.78
C ALA A 184 6.08 -23.76 -26.23
N SER A 185 4.89 -24.07 -26.76
CA SER A 185 4.75 -24.58 -28.13
C SER A 185 5.27 -23.62 -29.18
N ASP A 186 5.31 -22.32 -28.88
CA ASP A 186 5.61 -21.28 -29.86
C ASP A 186 7.11 -21.20 -30.19
N TYR A 187 7.98 -21.75 -29.34
CA TYR A 187 9.43 -21.76 -29.54
C TYR A 187 10.05 -23.17 -29.47
N LEU A 188 9.25 -24.22 -29.34
CA LEU A 188 9.68 -25.61 -29.43
C LEU A 188 9.61 -26.13 -30.87
N SER A 189 10.41 -27.15 -31.20
CA SER A 189 10.25 -27.83 -32.48
C SER A 189 8.88 -28.50 -32.58
N GLY A 190 8.35 -28.67 -33.81
CA GLY A 190 7.01 -29.22 -34.02
C GLY A 190 6.78 -30.64 -33.47
N VAL A 191 7.84 -31.38 -33.14
CA VAL A 191 7.75 -32.71 -32.48
C VAL A 191 7.70 -32.55 -30.96
N GLU A 192 8.52 -31.66 -30.40
CA GLU A 192 8.56 -31.38 -28.96
C GLU A 192 7.29 -30.68 -28.47
N ALA A 193 6.77 -29.72 -29.25
CA ALA A 193 5.51 -29.06 -28.98
C ALA A 193 4.36 -30.09 -28.89
N ARG A 194 4.26 -31.01 -29.86
CA ARG A 194 3.24 -32.08 -29.85
C ARG A 194 3.38 -33.00 -28.63
N ARG A 195 4.60 -33.44 -28.30
CA ARG A 195 4.85 -34.28 -27.13
C ARG A 195 4.42 -33.59 -25.84
N LEU A 196 4.73 -32.30 -25.68
CA LEU A 196 4.34 -31.50 -24.53
C LEU A 196 2.81 -31.34 -24.45
N THR A 197 2.17 -30.96 -25.55
CA THR A 197 0.70 -30.78 -25.62
C THR A 197 -0.04 -32.09 -25.32
N ASP A 198 0.43 -33.22 -25.86
CA ASP A 198 -0.23 -34.51 -25.65
C ASP A 198 -0.04 -35.02 -24.22
N ALA A 199 1.15 -34.84 -23.63
CA ALA A 199 1.38 -35.16 -22.22
C ALA A 199 0.52 -34.28 -21.30
N PHE A 200 0.47 -32.97 -21.57
CA PHE A 200 -0.35 -32.04 -20.81
C PHE A 200 -1.85 -32.36 -20.92
N ARG A 201 -2.36 -32.67 -22.11
CA ARG A 201 -3.77 -33.06 -22.32
C ARG A 201 -4.13 -34.28 -21.49
N LYS A 202 -3.29 -35.33 -21.51
CA LYS A 202 -3.51 -36.53 -20.68
C LYS A 202 -3.59 -36.20 -19.19
N LEU A 203 -2.70 -35.33 -18.70
CA LEU A 203 -2.70 -34.91 -17.30
C LEU A 203 -3.93 -34.10 -16.91
N VAL A 204 -4.47 -33.28 -17.82
CA VAL A 204 -5.76 -32.62 -17.61
C VAL A 204 -6.87 -33.65 -17.52
N ASP A 205 -6.91 -34.62 -18.43
CA ASP A 205 -7.97 -35.64 -18.49
C ASP A 205 -7.97 -36.59 -17.28
N GLU A 206 -6.86 -36.72 -16.57
CA GLU A 206 -6.76 -37.44 -15.29
C GLU A 206 -7.42 -36.72 -14.11
N GLN A 207 -7.77 -35.43 -14.25
CA GLN A 207 -8.36 -34.66 -13.17
C GLN A 207 -9.89 -34.87 -13.06
N PRO A 208 -10.50 -34.60 -11.89
CA PRO A 208 -11.95 -34.56 -11.77
C PRO A 208 -12.59 -33.56 -12.74
N PRO A 209 -13.82 -33.82 -13.25
CA PRO A 209 -14.47 -32.98 -14.28
C PRO A 209 -14.53 -31.48 -13.94
N ALA A 210 -14.75 -31.15 -12.67
CA ALA A 210 -14.77 -29.76 -12.20
C ALA A 210 -13.40 -29.06 -12.30
N THR A 211 -12.30 -29.80 -12.09
CA THR A 211 -10.94 -29.28 -12.29
C THR A 211 -10.61 -29.18 -13.77
N GLN A 212 -11.03 -30.16 -14.58
CA GLN A 212 -10.86 -30.09 -16.04
C GLN A 212 -11.52 -28.84 -16.63
N ALA A 213 -12.76 -28.55 -16.25
CA ALA A 213 -13.50 -27.37 -16.70
C ALA A 213 -12.77 -26.08 -16.32
N VAL A 214 -12.35 -25.95 -15.05
CA VAL A 214 -11.58 -24.79 -14.59
C VAL A 214 -10.28 -24.62 -15.38
N VAL A 215 -9.52 -25.69 -15.57
CA VAL A 215 -8.24 -25.64 -16.30
C VAL A 215 -8.50 -25.23 -17.76
N ARG A 216 -9.41 -25.90 -18.47
CA ARG A 216 -9.73 -25.63 -19.89
C ARG A 216 -10.19 -24.19 -20.12
N MET A 217 -11.08 -23.68 -19.28
CA MET A 217 -11.52 -22.27 -19.35
C MET A 217 -10.37 -21.30 -19.05
N THR A 218 -9.46 -21.68 -18.15
CA THR A 218 -8.23 -20.90 -17.94
C THR A 218 -7.33 -20.90 -19.18
N LEU A 219 -7.25 -22.02 -19.92
CA LEU A 219 -6.52 -22.11 -21.20
C LEU A 219 -7.15 -21.21 -22.28
N GLU A 220 -8.48 -21.09 -22.27
CA GLU A 220 -9.25 -20.23 -23.18
C GLU A 220 -9.18 -18.74 -22.82
N GLY A 221 -8.48 -18.38 -21.72
CA GLY A 221 -8.24 -17.00 -21.31
C GLY A 221 -9.29 -16.39 -20.39
N TYR A 222 -10.23 -17.19 -19.88
CA TYR A 222 -11.21 -16.71 -18.91
C TYR A 222 -10.56 -16.33 -17.58
N ARG A 223 -11.06 -15.26 -16.96
CA ARG A 223 -10.64 -14.81 -15.62
C ARG A 223 -11.26 -15.71 -14.55
N VAL A 224 -10.61 -15.80 -13.38
CA VAL A 224 -11.11 -16.57 -12.23
C VAL A 224 -12.54 -16.20 -11.85
N SER A 225 -12.90 -14.91 -11.92
CA SER A 225 -14.27 -14.45 -11.69
C SER A 225 -15.25 -14.96 -12.76
N GLU A 226 -14.86 -14.91 -14.03
CA GLU A 226 -15.72 -15.36 -15.15
C GLU A 226 -15.92 -16.88 -15.12
N ILE A 227 -14.89 -17.63 -14.73
CA ILE A 227 -14.97 -19.09 -14.51
C ILE A 227 -15.89 -19.40 -13.33
N ALA A 228 -15.75 -18.66 -12.23
CA ALA A 228 -16.60 -18.81 -11.05
C ALA A 228 -18.08 -18.59 -11.41
N ASP A 229 -18.37 -17.51 -12.13
CA ASP A 229 -19.72 -17.16 -12.56
C ASP A 229 -20.30 -18.22 -13.53
N LYS A 230 -19.53 -18.65 -14.53
CA LYS A 230 -19.95 -19.66 -15.51
C LYS A 230 -20.16 -21.05 -14.91
N LEU A 231 -19.38 -21.43 -13.89
CA LEU A 231 -19.47 -22.73 -13.22
C LEU A 231 -20.38 -22.72 -11.99
N GLY A 232 -20.94 -21.56 -11.62
CA GLY A 232 -21.81 -21.43 -10.44
C GLY A 232 -21.09 -21.73 -9.12
N VAL A 233 -19.78 -21.44 -9.03
CA VAL A 233 -18.96 -21.68 -7.83
C VAL A 233 -18.33 -20.38 -7.35
N ASN A 234 -17.84 -20.34 -6.12
CA ASN A 234 -17.10 -19.16 -5.65
C ASN A 234 -15.66 -19.12 -6.21
N ARG A 235 -15.07 -17.92 -6.25
CA ARG A 235 -13.69 -17.69 -6.72
C ARG A 235 -12.65 -18.55 -5.98
N SER A 236 -12.78 -18.69 -4.66
CA SER A 236 -11.86 -19.50 -3.85
C SER A 236 -11.85 -20.97 -4.27
N ALA A 237 -12.98 -21.52 -4.70
CA ALA A 237 -13.08 -22.88 -5.21
C ALA A 237 -12.39 -23.04 -6.58
N VAL A 238 -12.38 -22.01 -7.41
CA VAL A 238 -11.61 -21.98 -8.67
C VAL A 238 -10.10 -21.97 -8.36
N SER A 239 -9.65 -21.05 -7.50
CA SER A 239 -8.23 -20.97 -7.09
C SER A 239 -7.72 -22.25 -6.44
N MET A 240 -8.53 -22.90 -5.61
CA MET A 240 -8.15 -24.17 -4.97
C MET A 240 -7.95 -25.30 -6.00
N ARG A 241 -8.80 -25.36 -7.04
CA ARG A 241 -8.67 -26.37 -8.11
C ARG A 241 -7.42 -26.15 -8.95
N LEU A 242 -7.12 -24.89 -9.30
CA LEU A 242 -5.87 -24.54 -9.99
C LEU A 242 -4.64 -24.91 -9.17
N ASN A 243 -4.63 -24.59 -7.87
CA ASN A 243 -3.53 -24.95 -6.97
C ASN A 243 -3.32 -26.47 -6.86
N ARG A 244 -4.39 -27.27 -6.75
CA ARG A 244 -4.28 -28.73 -6.75
C ARG A 244 -3.70 -29.26 -8.05
N PHE A 245 -4.15 -28.71 -9.19
CA PHE A 245 -3.64 -29.09 -10.49
C PHE A 245 -2.14 -28.75 -10.66
N ARG A 246 -1.67 -27.61 -10.14
CA ARG A 246 -0.23 -27.31 -10.09
C ARG A 246 0.57 -28.36 -9.32
N THR A 247 0.13 -28.70 -8.11
CA THR A 247 0.80 -29.73 -7.29
C THR A 247 0.88 -31.06 -8.05
N PHE A 248 -0.20 -31.40 -8.75
CA PHE A 248 -0.24 -32.57 -9.62
C PHE A 248 0.74 -32.47 -10.80
N LEU A 249 0.85 -31.33 -11.49
CA LEU A 249 1.82 -31.11 -12.56
C LEU A 249 3.27 -31.24 -12.06
N TYR A 250 3.59 -30.70 -10.88
CA TYR A 250 4.91 -30.85 -10.28
C TYR A 250 5.22 -32.31 -9.95
N GLN A 251 4.25 -33.04 -9.42
CA GLN A 251 4.40 -34.47 -9.14
C GLN A 251 4.62 -35.26 -10.43
N ALA A 252 3.84 -34.99 -11.48
CA ALA A 252 3.99 -35.63 -12.79
C ALA A 252 5.35 -35.33 -13.44
N ALA A 253 5.88 -34.11 -13.28
CA ALA A 253 7.22 -33.76 -13.74
C ALA A 253 8.31 -34.52 -12.98
N ARG A 254 8.19 -34.63 -11.64
CA ARG A 254 9.09 -35.43 -10.79
C ARG A 254 9.06 -36.92 -11.16
N GLU A 255 7.89 -37.45 -11.50
CA GLU A 255 7.69 -38.83 -11.98
C GLU A 255 8.09 -39.03 -13.45
N ARG A 256 8.63 -38.01 -14.13
CA ARG A 256 9.00 -38.02 -15.56
C ARG A 256 7.82 -38.32 -16.51
N ARG A 257 6.59 -38.14 -16.05
CA ARG A 257 5.36 -38.24 -16.86
C ARG A 257 5.09 -36.97 -17.66
N LEU A 258 5.63 -35.84 -17.19
CA LEU A 258 5.66 -34.58 -17.92
C LEU A 258 7.13 -34.17 -18.15
N TRP A 259 7.55 -34.16 -19.40
CA TRP A 259 8.82 -33.54 -19.78
C TRP A 259 8.62 -32.02 -19.90
N ILE A 260 9.39 -31.25 -19.13
CA ILE A 260 9.37 -29.78 -19.18
C ILE A 260 10.66 -29.33 -19.88
N PRO A 261 10.58 -28.52 -20.96
CA PRO A 261 11.75 -27.96 -21.62
C PRO A 261 12.66 -27.20 -20.66
N ALA A 262 13.98 -27.27 -20.90
CA ALA A 262 14.98 -26.66 -20.03
C ALA A 262 14.75 -25.16 -19.78
N GLN A 263 14.22 -24.47 -20.80
CA GLN A 263 13.90 -23.04 -20.83
C GLN A 263 12.69 -22.67 -19.93
N LEU A 264 11.95 -23.68 -19.46
CA LEU A 264 10.76 -23.55 -18.62
C LEU A 264 10.97 -24.00 -17.18
N HIS A 265 12.16 -24.46 -16.82
CA HIS A 265 12.51 -24.68 -15.43
C HIS A 265 12.66 -23.32 -14.74
N SER A 266 11.68 -22.94 -13.92
CA SER A 266 11.88 -21.85 -12.95
C SER A 266 12.82 -22.35 -11.84
N THR A 267 13.49 -21.43 -11.14
CA THR A 267 14.40 -21.74 -10.00
C THR A 267 13.72 -22.56 -8.89
N ALA A 268 12.39 -22.47 -8.78
CA ALA A 268 11.59 -23.27 -7.84
C ALA A 268 11.34 -24.72 -8.34
N LEU A 269 11.28 -24.93 -9.66
CA LEU A 269 11.13 -26.24 -10.30
C LEU A 269 12.43 -27.06 -10.24
N THR A 270 13.58 -26.42 -10.44
CA THR A 270 14.91 -27.06 -10.31
C THR A 270 15.16 -27.55 -8.89
N ALA A 271 14.88 -26.73 -7.88
CA ALA A 271 15.07 -27.10 -6.47
C ALA A 271 14.18 -28.26 -5.99
N ALA A 272 13.06 -28.55 -6.67
CA ALA A 272 12.18 -29.67 -6.35
C ALA A 272 12.55 -30.95 -7.11
N ALA A 273 13.05 -30.82 -8.35
CA ALA A 273 13.57 -31.93 -9.15
C ALA A 273 14.88 -32.49 -8.55
N GLU A 274 15.76 -31.64 -8.04
CA GLU A 274 17.03 -32.03 -7.42
C GLU A 274 16.85 -32.73 -6.06
N ARG A 275 15.82 -32.36 -5.27
CA ARG A 275 15.50 -32.99 -3.98
C ARG A 275 14.85 -34.38 -4.08
N GLY A 276 14.51 -34.84 -5.29
CA GLY A 276 13.94 -36.16 -5.54
C GLY A 276 14.90 -37.16 -6.20
N ALA A 277 16.15 -36.75 -6.48
CA ALA A 277 17.18 -37.57 -7.12
C ALA A 277 18.31 -38.01 -6.15
N ALA A 278 18.11 -37.82 -4.85
CA ALA A 278 18.99 -38.27 -3.77
C ALA A 278 18.36 -39.44 -3.02
#